data_AF-A0A0M4MB77-F1
#
_entry.id   AF-A0A0M4MB77-F1
#
_cell.length_a   1.000
_cell.length_b   1.000
_cell.length_c   1.000
_cell.angle_alpha   90.00
_cell.angle_beta   90.00
_cell.angle_gamma   90.00
#
_symmetry.space_group_name_H-M   'P 1'
#
loop_
_entity.id
_entity.type
_entity.pdbx_description
1 polymer ?
#
loop_
_entity_poly.entity_id
_entity_poly.type
_entity_poly.pdbx_seq_one_letter_code
_entity_poly.pdbx_strand_id
1 'polypeptide(L)'
;MFGIGKKKKKAAAEPAPQTGDAGAVKEAASAEEAGTDATRSVPRSAHHQTRVDHGVGPFDESDGGLTELLDPNDEGLGIADFGAYAFVAPMDAQLQIETSADGNLAVHILVGNGHITMDAYSAPKSGGQWRMVASELADGLRAQGAKVSIQDGPWGREVVGTAPDSLIRFIGADGPRWMLRTVVVSNAADAEQSAEIARTVFAHTVVRRGMNAMPARTPIPLVLPTEILEQVQAEQLRQQEAAKVAAEQARRRMSADRGEALQQFDGPES
;
A
#
# COMPACT_ATOMS: atom_id res chain seq x y z
N MET A 1 -64.14 14.04 -1.71
CA MET A 1 -63.53 13.15 -2.73
C MET A 1 -62.06 13.47 -2.85
N PHE A 2 -61.22 12.44 -2.65
CA PHE A 2 -59.90 12.17 -3.19
C PHE A 2 -59.11 13.28 -3.94
N GLY A 3 -57.81 13.42 -3.59
CA GLY A 3 -56.76 13.19 -4.60
C GLY A 3 -55.58 14.17 -4.74
N ILE A 4 -54.45 13.81 -4.11
CA ILE A 4 -53.09 13.71 -4.69
C ILE A 4 -52.29 15.00 -4.99
N GLY A 5 -51.21 15.18 -4.25
CA GLY A 5 -50.17 16.18 -4.48
C GLY A 5 -49.16 15.82 -5.58
N LYS A 6 -48.42 16.84 -6.05
CA LYS A 6 -47.21 16.70 -6.86
C LYS A 6 -46.09 17.56 -6.29
N LYS A 7 -45.12 16.89 -5.66
CA LYS A 7 -43.77 17.39 -5.35
C LYS A 7 -43.02 17.67 -6.66
N LYS A 8 -42.43 18.85 -6.84
CA LYS A 8 -41.44 19.12 -7.89
C LYS A 8 -40.04 18.74 -7.37
N LYS A 9 -39.39 17.85 -8.11
CA LYS A 9 -38.05 17.29 -7.91
C LYS A 9 -36.98 18.39 -7.86
N LYS A 10 -36.19 18.36 -6.79
CA LYS A 10 -34.89 19.02 -6.65
C LYS A 10 -33.90 18.28 -7.56
N ALA A 11 -33.18 19.02 -8.42
CA ALA A 11 -32.12 18.47 -9.26
C ALA A 11 -31.05 17.82 -8.37
N ALA A 12 -30.69 16.58 -8.70
CA ALA A 12 -29.63 15.84 -8.04
C ALA A 12 -28.29 16.46 -8.43
N ALA A 13 -27.52 16.87 -7.41
CA ALA A 13 -26.14 17.27 -7.55
C ALA A 13 -25.29 16.04 -7.91
N GLU A 14 -24.48 16.22 -8.94
CA GLU A 14 -23.43 15.32 -9.40
C GLU A 14 -22.33 15.25 -8.32
N PRO A 15 -21.91 14.06 -7.83
CA PRO A 15 -20.84 13.98 -6.85
C PRO A 15 -19.48 14.19 -7.53
N ALA A 16 -18.73 15.15 -6.99
CA ALA A 16 -17.36 15.49 -7.39
C ALA A 16 -16.39 14.28 -7.25
N PRO A 17 -15.33 14.21 -8.07
CA PRO A 17 -14.34 13.14 -7.98
C PRO A 17 -13.57 13.21 -6.66
N GLN A 18 -13.61 12.11 -5.91
CA GLN A 18 -12.84 11.93 -4.69
C GLN A 18 -11.35 11.75 -5.05
N THR A 19 -10.56 12.75 -4.70
CA THR A 19 -9.10 12.78 -4.80
C THR A 19 -8.48 11.80 -3.81
N GLY A 20 -8.12 10.60 -4.27
CA GLY A 20 -7.31 9.62 -3.52
C GLY A 20 -5.81 9.93 -3.47
N ASP A 21 -5.40 11.14 -3.84
CA ASP A 21 -3.99 11.57 -3.95
C ASP A 21 -3.46 12.23 -2.66
N ALA A 22 -4.29 12.34 -1.60
CA ALA A 22 -3.92 13.06 -0.38
C ALA A 22 -3.24 12.19 0.70
N GLY A 23 -3.17 10.87 0.52
CA GLY A 23 -2.62 9.94 1.51
C GLY A 23 -1.09 9.94 1.56
N ALA A 24 -0.44 9.69 0.43
CA ALA A 24 1.02 9.57 0.34
C ALA A 24 1.78 10.89 0.61
N VAL A 25 1.11 12.04 0.47
CA VAL A 25 1.73 13.36 0.64
C VAL A 25 1.69 13.87 2.07
N LYS A 26 0.87 13.27 2.95
CA LYS A 26 0.66 13.79 4.31
C LYS A 26 1.75 13.40 5.32
N GLU A 27 2.61 12.43 5.01
CA GLU A 27 3.59 11.91 5.96
C GLU A 27 4.93 12.66 5.93
N ALA A 28 5.14 13.56 4.96
CA ALA A 28 6.40 14.30 4.79
C ALA A 28 6.38 15.76 5.31
N ALA A 29 5.29 16.22 5.92
CA ALA A 29 5.06 17.64 6.19
C ALA A 29 5.25 18.05 7.67
N SER A 30 6.49 18.39 8.07
CA SER A 30 6.78 19.31 9.19
C SER A 30 8.18 19.91 9.07
N ALA A 31 8.39 20.85 8.15
CA ALA A 31 9.42 21.89 8.25
C ALA A 31 9.16 23.00 7.21
N GLU A 32 8.99 24.22 7.70
CA GLU A 32 8.52 25.43 7.03
C GLU A 32 9.60 26.18 6.19
N GLU A 33 9.09 26.84 5.12
CA GLU A 33 9.33 28.22 4.63
C GLU A 33 10.70 28.66 4.04
N ALA A 34 10.73 28.93 2.71
CA ALA A 34 10.75 30.29 2.10
C ALA A 34 11.46 30.39 0.71
N GLY A 35 10.79 30.98 -0.31
CA GLY A 35 11.44 31.89 -1.30
C GLY A 35 11.53 31.53 -2.81
N THR A 36 10.45 31.81 -3.57
CA THR A 36 10.24 32.28 -5.00
C THR A 36 11.45 32.52 -5.96
N ASP A 37 11.45 32.43 -7.32
CA ASP A 37 10.47 32.75 -8.40
C ASP A 37 10.92 32.30 -9.84
N ALA A 38 9.96 32.18 -10.79
CA ALA A 38 9.96 32.53 -12.24
C ALA A 38 10.60 31.72 -13.43
N THR A 39 9.71 30.98 -14.14
CA THR A 39 9.29 31.03 -15.58
C THR A 39 10.06 30.46 -16.81
N ARG A 40 9.37 29.50 -17.49
CA ARG A 40 8.79 29.51 -18.88
C ARG A 40 9.39 28.65 -20.03
N SER A 41 8.52 27.72 -20.45
CA SER A 41 8.11 27.29 -21.83
C SER A 41 8.94 26.35 -22.72
N VAL A 42 8.21 25.30 -23.13
CA VAL A 42 8.47 24.16 -24.03
C VAL A 42 8.53 24.56 -25.51
N PRO A 43 9.02 23.67 -26.40
CA PRO A 43 8.07 23.08 -27.34
C PRO A 43 8.12 21.55 -27.45
N ARG A 44 6.92 21.05 -27.74
CA ARG A 44 6.46 19.67 -27.93
C ARG A 44 6.92 19.11 -29.28
N SER A 45 7.35 17.83 -29.35
CA SER A 45 7.14 17.00 -30.55
C SER A 45 7.34 15.50 -30.36
N ALA A 46 6.47 14.79 -31.07
CA ALA A 46 6.54 13.42 -31.59
C ALA A 46 6.50 12.22 -30.61
N HIS A 47 5.38 11.50 -30.73
CA HIS A 47 5.16 10.15 -30.25
C HIS A 47 6.25 9.19 -30.74
N HIS A 48 7.01 8.62 -29.80
CA HIS A 48 7.64 7.33 -29.94
C HIS A 48 7.32 6.54 -28.67
N GLN A 49 6.27 5.73 -28.71
CA GLN A 49 6.09 4.66 -27.74
C GLN A 49 7.22 3.67 -28.01
N THR A 50 8.32 3.84 -27.29
CA THR A 50 9.39 2.86 -27.27
C THR A 50 8.82 1.60 -26.61
N ARG A 51 8.70 0.58 -27.45
CA ARG A 51 8.45 -0.83 -27.11
C ARG A 51 9.25 -1.20 -25.86
N VAL A 52 8.56 -1.66 -24.82
CA VAL A 52 9.19 -2.28 -23.65
C VAL A 52 9.83 -3.58 -24.13
N ASP A 53 11.10 -3.80 -23.83
CA ASP A 53 11.80 -5.04 -24.15
C ASP A 53 11.19 -6.18 -23.33
N HIS A 54 10.95 -7.32 -23.97
CA HIS A 54 10.31 -8.47 -23.34
C HIS A 54 11.31 -9.13 -22.37
N GLY A 55 11.03 -9.14 -21.06
CA GLY A 55 11.81 -9.99 -20.14
C GLY A 55 11.73 -9.71 -18.64
N VAL A 56 11.14 -8.61 -18.17
CA VAL A 56 11.10 -8.29 -16.74
C VAL A 56 9.78 -7.56 -16.46
N GLY A 57 8.97 -8.05 -15.51
CA GLY A 57 7.63 -7.51 -15.17
C GLY A 57 7.65 -6.02 -14.76
N PRO A 58 6.54 -5.40 -14.37
CA PRO A 58 5.38 -6.05 -13.80
C PRO A 58 4.51 -6.72 -14.86
N PHE A 59 4.00 -7.89 -14.52
CA PHE A 59 3.16 -8.71 -15.38
C PHE A 59 1.68 -8.44 -15.13
N ASP A 60 0.87 -8.71 -16.14
CA ASP A 60 -0.58 -8.82 -15.98
C ASP A 60 -0.97 -10.26 -15.57
N GLU A 61 -2.10 -10.39 -14.88
CA GLU A 61 -2.68 -11.70 -14.52
C GLU A 61 -2.97 -12.62 -15.72
N SER A 62 -3.07 -12.05 -16.92
CA SER A 62 -3.24 -12.80 -18.17
C SER A 62 -1.95 -13.27 -18.84
N ASP A 63 -0.77 -12.84 -18.35
CA ASP A 63 0.52 -13.23 -18.92
C ASP A 63 0.93 -14.66 -18.54
N GLY A 64 0.40 -15.22 -17.46
CA GLY A 64 0.74 -16.57 -16.98
C GLY A 64 0.33 -16.86 -15.54
N GLY A 65 0.58 -18.08 -15.08
CA GLY A 65 0.37 -18.46 -13.68
C GLY A 65 1.36 -17.78 -12.74
N LEU A 66 0.96 -17.50 -11.50
CA LEU A 66 1.80 -16.78 -10.53
C LEU A 66 3.16 -17.48 -10.28
N THR A 67 3.17 -18.80 -10.16
CA THR A 67 4.38 -19.61 -9.97
C THR A 67 5.19 -19.83 -11.27
N GLU A 68 4.63 -19.48 -12.42
CA GLU A 68 5.34 -19.51 -13.71
C GLU A 68 6.02 -18.17 -13.98
N LEU A 69 5.37 -17.07 -13.59
CA LEU A 69 5.86 -15.71 -13.76
C LEU A 69 6.81 -15.26 -12.66
N LEU A 70 6.64 -15.79 -11.44
CA LEU A 70 7.47 -15.47 -10.29
C LEU A 70 8.25 -16.72 -9.87
N ASP A 71 9.57 -16.60 -9.78
CA ASP A 71 10.42 -17.63 -9.17
C ASP A 71 10.75 -17.24 -7.71
N PRO A 72 10.02 -17.80 -6.72
CA PRO A 72 10.31 -17.51 -5.32
C PRO A 72 11.62 -18.11 -4.83
N ASN A 73 12.20 -19.10 -5.53
CA ASN A 73 13.40 -19.81 -5.07
C ASN A 73 14.70 -19.07 -5.39
N ASP A 74 14.68 -18.18 -6.39
CA ASP A 74 15.84 -17.40 -6.80
C ASP A 74 15.92 -16.04 -6.06
N GLU A 75 14.77 -15.46 -5.67
CA GLU A 75 14.72 -14.04 -5.27
C GLU A 75 14.02 -13.70 -3.93
N GLY A 76 13.47 -14.64 -3.14
CA GLY A 76 12.73 -14.21 -1.94
C GLY A 76 12.24 -15.23 -0.91
N LEU A 77 11.46 -14.72 0.05
CA LEU A 77 10.84 -15.51 1.14
C LEU A 77 9.58 -16.28 0.70
N GLY A 78 9.22 -16.21 -0.57
CA GLY A 78 7.97 -16.71 -1.13
C GLY A 78 7.15 -15.60 -1.81
N ILE A 79 6.02 -15.99 -2.38
CA ILE A 79 5.12 -15.06 -3.07
C ILE A 79 4.14 -14.49 -2.06
N ALA A 80 4.13 -13.16 -1.91
CA ALA A 80 3.17 -12.43 -1.10
C ALA A 80 2.01 -11.97 -2.00
N ASP A 81 0.81 -12.53 -1.79
CA ASP A 81 -0.37 -12.25 -2.61
C ASP A 81 -1.38 -11.38 -1.86
N PHE A 82 -1.56 -10.14 -2.32
CA PHE A 82 -2.46 -9.15 -1.73
C PHE A 82 -3.74 -8.91 -2.54
N GLY A 83 -4.18 -9.85 -3.36
CA GLY A 83 -5.42 -9.69 -4.14
C GLY A 83 -5.18 -8.86 -5.40
N ALA A 84 -4.89 -7.56 -5.26
CA ALA A 84 -4.68 -6.62 -6.38
C ALA A 84 -3.34 -6.81 -7.10
N TYR A 85 -2.35 -7.32 -6.40
CA TYR A 85 -1.06 -7.71 -6.94
C TYR A 85 -0.43 -8.77 -6.04
N ALA A 86 0.51 -9.51 -6.60
CA ALA A 86 1.33 -10.47 -5.89
C ALA A 86 2.79 -10.28 -6.30
N PHE A 87 3.72 -10.41 -5.35
CA PHE A 87 5.15 -10.15 -5.61
C PHE A 87 6.05 -11.10 -4.82
N VAL A 88 7.31 -11.23 -5.24
CA VAL A 88 8.35 -11.93 -4.49
C VAL A 88 8.96 -10.97 -3.46
N ALA A 89 8.77 -11.27 -2.18
CA ALA A 89 9.32 -10.43 -1.12
C ALA A 89 10.84 -10.69 -0.97
N PRO A 90 11.69 -9.65 -0.93
CA PRO A 90 13.14 -9.82 -0.76
C PRO A 90 13.48 -10.62 0.51
N MET A 91 14.58 -11.39 0.48
CA MET A 91 14.95 -12.28 1.59
C MET A 91 15.19 -11.57 2.93
N ASP A 92 15.67 -10.34 2.88
CA ASP A 92 15.97 -9.49 4.03
C ASP A 92 14.86 -8.47 4.32
N ALA A 93 13.70 -8.58 3.64
CA ALA A 93 12.58 -7.69 3.83
C ALA A 93 11.73 -8.05 5.04
N GLN A 94 11.28 -7.01 5.76
CA GLN A 94 10.14 -7.08 6.66
C GLN A 94 8.91 -6.51 5.97
N LEU A 95 7.81 -7.27 5.94
CA LEU A 95 6.52 -6.78 5.47
C LEU A 95 5.72 -6.19 6.64
N GLN A 96 5.31 -4.94 6.50
CA GLN A 96 4.38 -4.25 7.39
C GLN A 96 3.07 -4.00 6.65
N ILE A 97 1.96 -4.35 7.27
CA ILE A 97 0.63 -4.17 6.71
C ILE A 97 -0.09 -3.17 7.60
N GLU A 98 -0.58 -2.09 6.99
CA GLU A 98 -1.35 -1.06 7.67
C GLU A 98 -2.80 -1.10 7.21
N THR A 99 -3.72 -0.93 8.14
CA THR A 99 -5.16 -0.87 7.85
C THR A 99 -5.68 0.50 8.25
N SER A 100 -6.21 1.23 7.27
CA SER A 100 -6.91 2.50 7.53
C SER A 100 -8.25 2.29 8.25
N ALA A 101 -8.82 3.36 8.81
CA ALA A 101 -10.11 3.32 9.48
C ALA A 101 -11.27 2.82 8.58
N ASP A 102 -11.16 3.05 7.27
CA ASP A 102 -12.13 2.60 6.26
C ASP A 102 -11.88 1.15 5.81
N GLY A 103 -10.89 0.46 6.39
CA GLY A 103 -10.56 -0.93 6.10
C GLY A 103 -9.66 -1.13 4.88
N ASN A 104 -9.13 -0.07 4.26
CA ASN A 104 -8.16 -0.21 3.17
C ASN A 104 -6.80 -0.63 3.73
N LEU A 105 -6.18 -1.64 3.12
CA LEU A 105 -4.84 -2.09 3.46
C LEU A 105 -3.79 -1.33 2.64
N ALA A 106 -2.63 -1.11 3.25
CA ALA A 106 -1.40 -0.69 2.61
C ALA A 106 -0.28 -1.68 2.96
N VAL A 107 0.60 -1.95 1.99
CA VAL A 107 1.73 -2.88 2.16
C VAL A 107 3.03 -2.11 2.06
N HIS A 108 3.85 -2.31 3.07
CA HIS A 108 5.14 -1.67 3.28
C HIS A 108 6.22 -2.74 3.31
N ILE A 109 7.21 -2.62 2.44
CA ILE A 109 8.36 -3.51 2.36
C ILE A 109 9.56 -2.73 2.91
N LEU A 110 10.07 -3.17 4.06
CA LEU A 110 11.18 -2.54 4.75
C LEU A 110 12.45 -3.37 4.48
N VAL A 111 13.46 -2.76 3.87
CA VAL A 111 14.77 -3.39 3.62
C VAL A 111 15.87 -2.40 3.96
N GLY A 112 16.72 -2.72 4.93
CA GLY A 112 17.71 -1.78 5.47
C GLY A 112 17.04 -0.49 5.98
N ASN A 113 17.43 0.66 5.43
CA ASN A 113 16.78 1.96 5.71
C ASN A 113 15.82 2.40 4.58
N GLY A 114 15.54 1.52 3.63
CA GLY A 114 14.61 1.73 2.54
C GLY A 114 13.20 1.31 2.94
N HIS A 115 12.23 2.17 2.63
CA HIS A 115 10.82 1.92 2.81
C HIS A 115 10.12 1.96 1.45
N ILE A 116 9.58 0.82 1.02
CA ILE A 116 8.98 0.64 -0.30
C ILE A 116 7.48 0.38 -0.12
N THR A 117 6.63 1.20 -0.75
CA THR A 117 5.17 1.04 -0.75
C THR A 117 4.69 0.84 -2.16
N MET A 118 3.84 -0.16 -2.40
CA MET A 118 3.28 -0.44 -3.72
C MET A 118 1.76 -0.29 -3.75
N ASP A 119 1.26 0.32 -4.82
CA ASP A 119 -0.16 0.53 -5.06
C ASP A 119 -0.51 0.19 -6.51
N ALA A 120 -1.58 -0.57 -6.69
CA ALA A 120 -2.18 -0.80 -8.01
C ALA A 120 -3.45 0.04 -8.18
N TYR A 121 -3.60 0.67 -9.34
CA TYR A 121 -4.72 1.51 -9.70
C TYR A 121 -5.39 0.99 -10.97
N SER A 122 -6.69 1.21 -11.09
CA SER A 122 -7.40 1.04 -12.35
C SER A 122 -6.98 2.11 -13.37
N ALA A 123 -6.72 1.68 -14.60
CA ALA A 123 -6.32 2.56 -15.70
C ALA A 123 -7.32 2.51 -16.88
N PRO A 124 -7.38 3.57 -17.70
CA PRO A 124 -8.13 3.55 -18.96
C PRO A 124 -7.57 2.50 -19.92
N LYS A 125 -8.40 2.00 -20.84
CA LYS A 125 -7.96 1.11 -21.93
C LYS A 125 -6.90 1.75 -22.85
N SER A 126 -6.84 3.08 -22.91
CA SER A 126 -5.85 3.80 -23.71
C SER A 126 -4.43 3.80 -23.10
N GLY A 127 -4.28 3.36 -21.84
CA GLY A 127 -3.03 3.45 -21.09
C GLY A 127 -2.56 4.90 -20.85
N GLY A 128 -1.29 5.04 -20.48
CA GLY A 128 -0.62 6.34 -20.30
C GLY A 128 -0.96 7.05 -18.99
N GLN A 129 -1.56 6.35 -18.03
CA GLN A 129 -1.93 6.91 -16.74
C GLN A 129 -0.68 7.24 -15.93
N TRP A 130 0.31 6.34 -15.90
CA TRP A 130 1.58 6.58 -15.21
C TRP A 130 2.25 7.87 -15.68
N ARG A 131 2.29 8.11 -16.99
CA ARG A 131 2.90 9.32 -17.56
C ARG A 131 2.27 10.62 -17.02
N MET A 132 0.96 10.63 -16.83
CA MET A 132 0.24 11.78 -16.27
C MET A 132 0.50 11.90 -14.76
N VAL A 133 0.34 10.79 -14.03
CA VAL A 133 0.56 10.72 -12.58
C VAL A 133 2.00 11.11 -12.21
N ALA A 134 3.01 10.64 -12.93
CA ALA A 134 4.40 11.04 -12.73
C ALA A 134 4.62 12.56 -12.88
N SER A 135 3.88 13.21 -13.77
CA SER A 135 3.96 14.67 -13.93
C SER A 135 3.31 15.39 -12.75
N GLU A 136 2.15 14.92 -12.31
CA GLU A 136 1.44 15.43 -11.13
C GLU A 136 2.24 15.24 -9.84
N LEU A 137 2.86 14.06 -9.64
CA LEU A 137 3.74 13.77 -8.51
C LEU A 137 4.97 14.70 -8.50
N ALA A 138 5.59 14.90 -9.65
CA ALA A 138 6.73 15.82 -9.76
C ALA A 138 6.34 17.25 -9.39
N ASP A 139 5.17 17.72 -9.82
CA ASP A 139 4.66 19.05 -9.46
C ASP A 139 4.31 19.14 -7.97
N GLY A 140 3.71 18.08 -7.40
CA GLY A 140 3.41 17.98 -5.97
C GLY A 140 4.66 18.07 -5.10
N LEU A 141 5.73 17.35 -5.46
CA LEU A 141 7.02 17.41 -4.76
C LEU A 141 7.66 18.80 -4.86
N ARG A 142 7.62 19.44 -6.04
CA ARG A 142 8.12 20.81 -6.20
C ARG A 142 7.35 21.81 -5.34
N ALA A 143 6.03 21.65 -5.26
CA ALA A 143 5.18 22.50 -4.41
C ALA A 143 5.51 22.35 -2.92
N GLN A 144 6.08 21.21 -2.51
CA GLN A 144 6.59 20.96 -1.16
C GLN A 144 8.06 21.40 -0.96
N GLY A 145 8.68 22.05 -1.95
CA GLY A 145 10.05 22.55 -1.85
C GLY A 145 11.14 21.51 -2.11
N ALA A 146 10.79 20.28 -2.51
CA ALA A 146 11.78 19.28 -2.87
C ALA A 146 12.48 19.63 -4.20
N LYS A 147 13.76 19.28 -4.31
CA LYS A 147 14.45 19.28 -5.62
C LYS A 147 13.97 18.07 -6.40
N VAL A 148 13.38 18.29 -7.58
CA VAL A 148 12.79 17.22 -8.38
C VAL A 148 13.56 17.00 -9.67
N SER A 149 13.96 15.76 -9.92
CA SER A 149 14.50 15.30 -11.20
C SER A 149 13.63 14.17 -11.77
N ILE A 150 13.62 14.06 -13.09
CA ILE A 150 13.00 12.94 -13.80
C ILE A 150 14.15 12.10 -14.36
N GLN A 151 14.14 10.81 -14.05
CA GLN A 151 15.16 9.87 -14.51
C GLN A 151 14.51 8.83 -15.43
N ASP A 152 15.26 8.32 -16.40
CA ASP A 152 14.81 7.21 -17.23
C ASP A 152 15.10 5.90 -16.48
N GLY A 153 14.04 5.13 -16.21
CA GLY A 153 14.09 3.80 -15.61
C GLY A 153 13.57 2.71 -16.57
N PRO A 154 13.58 1.43 -16.14
CA PRO A 154 13.25 0.29 -17.00
C PRO A 154 11.83 0.35 -17.60
N TRP A 155 10.87 0.92 -16.86
CA TRP A 155 9.46 1.05 -17.29
C TRP A 155 9.09 2.45 -17.78
N GLY A 156 10.11 3.28 -18.00
CA GLY A 156 9.95 4.68 -18.38
C GLY A 156 10.33 5.63 -17.26
N ARG A 157 9.65 6.78 -17.20
CA ARG A 157 10.08 7.89 -16.34
C ARG A 157 9.86 7.56 -14.86
N GLU A 158 10.90 7.74 -14.07
CA GLU A 158 10.88 7.73 -12.62
C GLU A 158 10.98 9.16 -12.09
N VAL A 159 10.25 9.48 -11.03
CA VAL A 159 10.29 10.81 -10.38
C VAL A 159 11.14 10.71 -9.14
N VAL A 160 12.16 11.56 -9.03
CA VAL A 160 13.06 11.60 -7.87
C VAL A 160 12.97 12.96 -7.20
N GLY A 161 12.47 12.99 -5.97
CA GLY A 161 12.51 14.13 -5.08
C GLY A 161 13.63 14.00 -4.06
N THR A 162 14.39 15.07 -3.85
CA THR A 162 15.47 15.13 -2.85
C THR A 162 15.20 16.25 -1.86
N ALA A 163 15.28 15.91 -0.58
CA ALA A 163 15.31 16.79 0.58
C ALA A 163 16.64 16.59 1.35
N PRO A 164 17.00 17.42 2.35
CA PRO A 164 18.32 17.38 2.99
C PRO A 164 18.75 16.00 3.52
N ASP A 165 17.82 15.24 4.11
CA ASP A 165 18.11 13.93 4.72
C ASP A 165 17.28 12.78 4.16
N SER A 166 16.46 13.04 3.14
CA SER A 166 15.58 12.04 2.56
C SER A 166 15.50 12.15 1.03
N LEU A 167 15.36 10.99 0.42
CA LEU A 167 15.11 10.84 -0.99
C LEU A 167 13.82 10.04 -1.18
N ILE A 168 12.96 10.56 -2.05
CA ILE A 168 11.74 9.88 -2.48
C ILE A 168 11.85 9.57 -3.98
N ARG A 169 11.63 8.32 -4.36
CA ARG A 169 11.59 7.88 -5.76
C ARG A 169 10.24 7.25 -6.05
N PHE A 170 9.62 7.66 -7.15
CA PHE A 170 8.42 7.03 -7.67
C PHE A 170 8.75 6.27 -8.95
N ILE A 171 8.41 4.99 -8.96
CA ILE A 171 8.54 4.06 -10.09
C ILE A 171 7.12 3.65 -10.48
N GLY A 172 6.83 3.51 -11.77
CA GLY A 172 5.52 3.06 -12.19
C GLY A 172 5.46 2.57 -13.63
N ALA A 173 4.42 1.81 -13.91
CA ALA A 173 4.18 1.18 -15.20
C ALA A 173 2.67 1.06 -15.46
N ASP A 174 2.29 1.24 -16.72
CA ASP A 174 0.93 0.97 -17.19
C ASP A 174 0.86 -0.44 -17.79
N GLY A 175 -0.16 -1.21 -17.40
CA GLY A 175 -0.51 -2.47 -18.03
C GLY A 175 -1.95 -2.49 -18.54
N PRO A 176 -2.50 -3.67 -18.88
CA PRO A 176 -3.87 -3.81 -19.36
C PRO A 176 -4.94 -3.32 -18.37
N ARG A 177 -5.31 -2.03 -18.49
CA ARG A 177 -6.34 -1.37 -17.65
C ARG A 177 -5.96 -1.26 -16.17
N TRP A 178 -4.68 -1.34 -15.85
CA TRP A 178 -4.13 -1.02 -14.54
C TRP A 178 -2.85 -0.19 -14.66
N MET A 179 -2.46 0.43 -13.55
CA MET A 179 -1.18 1.11 -13.37
C MET A 179 -0.63 0.69 -12.01
N LEU A 180 0.60 0.22 -11.98
CA LEU A 180 1.32 -0.12 -10.75
C LEU A 180 2.26 1.04 -10.44
N ARG A 181 2.29 1.45 -9.18
CA ARG A 181 3.21 2.48 -8.67
C ARG A 181 3.90 1.97 -7.43
N THR A 182 5.20 2.21 -7.37
CA THR A 182 6.02 2.01 -6.19
C THR A 182 6.61 3.33 -5.74
N VAL A 183 6.51 3.61 -4.44
CA VAL A 183 7.13 4.75 -3.76
C VAL A 183 8.26 4.22 -2.90
N VAL A 184 9.45 4.77 -3.06
CA VAL A 184 10.64 4.42 -2.30
C VAL A 184 11.04 5.63 -1.49
N VAL A 185 11.08 5.49 -0.17
CA VAL A 185 11.59 6.50 0.76
C VAL A 185 12.85 5.95 1.40
N SER A 186 13.93 6.71 1.37
CA SER A 186 15.24 6.31 1.91
C SER A 186 16.04 7.53 2.32
N ASN A 187 17.12 7.33 3.06
CA ASN A 187 18.14 8.37 3.21
C ASN A 187 18.97 8.50 1.92
N ALA A 188 19.78 9.55 1.80
CA ALA A 188 20.58 9.78 0.60
C ALA A 188 21.69 8.73 0.37
N ALA A 189 22.19 8.09 1.43
CA ALA A 189 23.26 7.10 1.35
C ALA A 189 22.78 5.77 0.76
N ASP A 190 21.53 5.38 1.08
CA ASP A 190 20.93 4.11 0.69
C ASP A 190 20.00 4.22 -0.52
N ALA A 191 19.94 5.40 -1.16
CA ALA A 191 18.95 5.72 -2.18
C ALA A 191 19.05 4.87 -3.45
N GLU A 192 20.27 4.60 -3.93
CA GLU A 192 20.45 3.76 -5.13
C GLU A 192 20.15 2.29 -4.83
N GLN A 193 20.66 1.77 -3.70
CA GLN A 193 20.35 0.41 -3.25
C GLN A 193 18.84 0.20 -3.06
N SER A 194 18.17 1.15 -2.42
CA SER A 194 16.70 1.10 -2.22
C SER A 194 15.96 1.15 -3.57
N ALA A 195 16.47 1.89 -4.54
CA ALA A 195 15.90 1.93 -5.89
C ALA A 195 16.10 0.59 -6.62
N GLU A 196 17.27 -0.03 -6.53
CA GLU A 196 17.54 -1.35 -7.13
C GLU A 196 16.64 -2.43 -6.53
N ILE A 197 16.50 -2.47 -5.21
CA ILE A 197 15.58 -3.39 -4.53
C ILE A 197 14.15 -3.14 -4.98
N ALA A 198 13.70 -1.89 -5.00
CA ALA A 198 12.36 -1.56 -5.44
C ALA A 198 12.10 -1.96 -6.90
N ARG A 199 13.06 -1.75 -7.80
CA ARG A 199 12.98 -2.21 -9.19
C ARG A 199 12.92 -3.73 -9.26
N THR A 200 13.67 -4.44 -8.43
CA THR A 200 13.65 -5.91 -8.37
C THR A 200 12.28 -6.43 -7.91
N VAL A 201 11.70 -5.84 -6.87
CA VAL A 201 10.33 -6.18 -6.44
C VAL A 201 9.31 -5.86 -7.53
N PHE A 202 9.42 -4.69 -8.15
CA PHE A 202 8.53 -4.23 -9.21
C PHE A 202 8.57 -5.12 -10.45
N ALA A 203 9.77 -5.59 -10.80
CA ALA A 203 10.03 -6.59 -11.83
C ALA A 203 9.33 -7.92 -11.52
N HIS A 204 9.38 -8.35 -10.27
CA HIS A 204 8.78 -9.60 -9.78
C HIS A 204 7.38 -9.39 -9.19
N THR A 205 6.57 -8.56 -9.86
CA THR A 205 5.17 -8.31 -9.48
C THR A 205 4.22 -8.74 -10.59
N VAL A 206 3.15 -9.45 -10.21
CA VAL A 206 1.99 -9.72 -11.06
C VAL A 206 0.82 -8.87 -10.58
N VAL A 207 0.20 -8.09 -11.47
CA VAL A 207 -0.93 -7.22 -11.16
C VAL A 207 -2.23 -7.88 -11.57
N ARG A 208 -3.20 -7.89 -10.64
CA ARG A 208 -4.53 -8.46 -10.81
C ARG A 208 -5.60 -7.39 -10.70
N ARG A 209 -5.98 -6.86 -11.86
CA ARG A 209 -7.01 -5.81 -11.96
C ARG A 209 -8.42 -6.36 -11.75
N GLY A 210 -8.63 -7.65 -12.01
CA GLY A 210 -9.91 -8.30 -11.90
C GLY A 210 -10.96 -7.78 -12.90
N MET A 211 -12.18 -8.30 -12.80
CA MET A 211 -13.21 -8.03 -13.80
C MET A 211 -14.13 -6.86 -13.46
N ASN A 212 -14.14 -6.42 -12.19
CA ASN A 212 -15.07 -5.42 -11.69
C ASN A 212 -14.97 -4.08 -12.43
N ALA A 213 -16.11 -3.41 -12.60
CA ALA A 213 -16.14 -2.06 -13.15
C ALA A 213 -15.55 -1.10 -12.11
N MET A 214 -14.48 -0.40 -12.49
CA MET A 214 -13.81 0.60 -11.65
C MET A 214 -13.55 1.83 -12.51
N PRO A 215 -13.88 3.05 -12.03
CA PRO A 215 -13.44 4.29 -12.67
C PRO A 215 -11.91 4.29 -12.80
N ALA A 216 -11.35 5.02 -13.75
CA ALA A 216 -9.89 5.16 -13.82
C ALA A 216 -9.37 5.95 -12.60
N ARG A 217 -8.13 5.66 -12.19
CA ARG A 217 -7.42 6.25 -11.04
C ARG A 217 -7.99 5.83 -9.68
N THR A 218 -8.76 4.75 -9.65
CA THR A 218 -9.25 4.17 -8.39
C THR A 218 -8.26 3.13 -7.89
N PRO A 219 -7.84 3.16 -6.62
CA PRO A 219 -7.03 2.08 -6.04
C PRO A 219 -7.74 0.74 -6.18
N ILE A 220 -7.00 -0.29 -6.57
CA ILE A 220 -7.51 -1.66 -6.60
C ILE A 220 -7.38 -2.21 -5.17
N PRO A 221 -8.48 -2.62 -4.52
CA PRO A 221 -8.45 -3.02 -3.11
C PRO A 221 -7.51 -4.19 -2.85
N LEU A 222 -6.67 -4.04 -1.82
CA LEU A 222 -5.83 -5.12 -1.32
C LEU A 222 -6.62 -6.07 -0.42
N VAL A 223 -6.20 -7.32 -0.39
CA VAL A 223 -6.74 -8.37 0.46
C VAL A 223 -5.58 -8.98 1.25
N LEU A 224 -5.82 -9.25 2.53
CA LEU A 224 -4.79 -9.86 3.38
C LEU A 224 -4.62 -11.34 2.98
N PRO A 225 -3.39 -11.86 2.79
CA PRO A 225 -3.17 -13.26 2.46
C PRO A 225 -3.84 -14.20 3.47
N THR A 226 -4.39 -15.30 3.00
CA THR A 226 -5.15 -16.25 3.84
C THR A 226 -4.27 -16.85 4.93
N GLU A 227 -3.00 -17.11 4.61
CA GLU A 227 -2.01 -17.68 5.51
C GLU A 227 -1.72 -16.75 6.69
N ILE A 228 -1.58 -15.45 6.42
CA ILE A 228 -1.39 -14.44 7.47
C ILE A 228 -2.68 -14.31 8.30
N LEU A 229 -3.84 -14.32 7.64
CA LEU A 229 -5.12 -14.25 8.32
C LEU A 229 -5.33 -15.44 9.29
N GLU A 230 -4.97 -16.65 8.88
CA GLU A 230 -5.03 -17.85 9.72
C GLU A 230 -4.07 -17.79 10.91
N GLN A 231 -2.83 -17.32 10.70
CA GLN A 231 -1.85 -17.14 11.77
C GLN A 231 -2.33 -16.13 12.83
N VAL A 232 -2.85 -14.98 12.39
CA VAL A 232 -3.40 -13.96 13.28
C VAL A 232 -4.58 -14.52 14.08
N GLN A 233 -5.50 -15.25 13.43
CA GLN A 233 -6.63 -15.89 14.11
C GLN A 233 -6.17 -16.93 15.14
N ALA A 234 -5.19 -17.77 14.80
CA ALA A 234 -4.65 -18.79 15.70
C ALA A 234 -3.94 -18.17 16.92
N GLU A 235 -3.23 -17.06 16.74
CA GLU A 235 -2.64 -16.33 17.86
C GLU A 235 -3.69 -15.68 18.76
N GLN A 236 -4.72 -15.04 18.18
CA GLN A 236 -5.82 -14.47 18.94
C GLN A 236 -6.58 -15.53 19.76
N LEU A 237 -6.83 -16.71 19.16
CA LEU A 237 -7.45 -17.83 19.88
C LEU A 237 -6.59 -18.29 21.06
N ARG A 238 -5.27 -18.45 20.87
CA ARG A 238 -4.33 -18.79 21.95
C ARG A 238 -4.33 -17.76 23.08
N GLN A 239 -4.34 -16.47 22.74
CA GLN A 239 -4.41 -15.39 23.73
C GLN A 239 -5.73 -15.41 24.51
N GLN A 240 -6.85 -15.66 23.83
CA GLN A 240 -8.17 -15.78 24.47
C GLN A 240 -8.26 -17.00 25.39
N GLU A 241 -7.73 -18.16 24.98
CA GLU A 241 -7.67 -19.36 25.80
C GLU A 241 -6.79 -19.16 27.03
N ALA A 242 -5.61 -18.58 26.87
CA ALA A 242 -4.73 -18.24 27.99
C ALA A 242 -5.41 -17.29 28.99
N ALA A 243 -6.12 -16.27 28.49
CA ALA A 243 -6.90 -15.36 29.33
C ALA A 243 -8.04 -16.07 30.07
N LYS A 244 -8.75 -17.00 29.43
CA LYS A 244 -9.82 -17.79 30.05
C LYS A 244 -9.27 -18.71 31.16
N VAL A 245 -8.19 -19.43 30.89
CA VAL A 245 -7.54 -20.31 31.88
C VAL A 245 -7.03 -19.50 33.07
N ALA A 246 -6.39 -18.35 32.82
CA ALA A 246 -5.95 -17.46 33.89
C ALA A 246 -7.12 -16.93 34.73
N ALA A 247 -8.24 -16.55 34.11
CA ALA A 247 -9.43 -16.10 34.80
C ALA A 247 -10.08 -17.21 35.64
N GLU A 248 -10.11 -18.46 35.14
CA GLU A 248 -10.64 -19.59 35.90
C GLU A 248 -9.74 -19.96 37.08
N GLN A 249 -8.42 -19.97 36.89
CA GLN A 249 -7.46 -20.19 37.98
C GLN A 249 -7.57 -19.11 39.06
N ALA A 250 -7.71 -17.84 38.67
CA ALA A 250 -7.92 -16.74 39.61
C ALA A 250 -9.22 -16.90 40.39
N ARG A 251 -10.33 -17.28 39.74
CA ARG A 251 -11.61 -17.56 40.42
C ARG A 251 -11.50 -18.73 41.40
N ARG A 252 -10.83 -19.81 41.02
CA ARG A 252 -10.61 -20.98 41.90
C ARG A 252 -9.78 -20.60 43.13
N ARG A 253 -8.72 -19.81 42.97
CA ARG A 253 -7.90 -19.29 44.08
C ARG A 253 -8.72 -18.43 45.05
N MET A 254 -9.50 -17.46 44.53
CA MET A 254 -10.37 -16.63 45.38
C MET A 254 -11.44 -17.44 46.12
N SER A 255 -11.98 -18.50 45.50
CA SER A 255 -12.94 -19.37 46.17
C SER A 255 -12.30 -20.23 47.26
N ALA A 256 -11.04 -20.65 47.09
CA ALA A 256 -10.29 -21.39 48.09
C ALA A 256 -9.95 -20.50 49.30
N ASP A 257 -9.41 -19.30 49.06
CA ASP A 257 -9.09 -18.34 50.13
C ASP A 257 -10.34 -17.95 50.95
N ARG A 258 -11.51 -17.81 50.30
CA ARG A 258 -12.78 -17.52 50.99
C ARG A 258 -13.29 -18.71 51.81
N GLY A 259 -13.01 -19.94 51.38
CA GLY A 259 -13.38 -21.16 52.10
C GLY A 259 -12.55 -21.36 53.37
N GLU A 260 -11.25 -21.09 53.31
CA GLU A 260 -10.35 -21.18 54.47
C GLU A 260 -10.66 -20.12 55.54
N ALA A 261 -11.00 -18.89 55.12
CA ALA A 261 -11.37 -17.82 56.05
C ALA A 261 -12.65 -18.10 56.87
N LEU A 262 -13.56 -18.95 56.37
CA LEU A 262 -14.79 -19.32 57.05
C LEU A 262 -14.62 -20.53 57.99
N GLN A 263 -13.63 -21.40 57.76
CA GLN A 263 -13.34 -22.56 58.62
C GLN A 263 -12.51 -22.18 59.85
N GLN A 264 -11.75 -21.09 59.80
CA GLN A 264 -10.94 -20.62 60.93
C GLN A 264 -11.76 -20.01 62.08
N PHE A 265 -13.07 -19.80 61.90
CA PHE A 265 -13.98 -19.22 62.91
C PHE A 265 -14.81 -20.25 63.69
N ASP A 266 -14.72 -21.55 63.38
CA ASP A 266 -15.56 -22.61 63.97
C ASP A 266 -14.73 -23.69 64.70
N GLY A 267 -13.78 -23.26 65.52
CA GLY A 267 -13.03 -24.12 66.45
C GLY A 267 -13.75 -24.22 67.81
N PRO A 268 -13.87 -25.40 68.43
CA PRO A 268 -14.75 -25.60 69.60
C PRO A 268 -14.23 -24.88 70.85
N GLU A 269 -15.05 -23.99 71.42
CA GLU A 269 -14.90 -23.54 72.82
C GLU A 269 -15.06 -24.77 73.73
N SER A 270 -14.07 -24.94 74.62
CA SER A 270 -14.04 -25.99 75.66
C SER A 270 -14.95 -25.67 76.84
#